data_AF-A0A669D219-F1
#
_entry.id   AF-A0A669D219-F1
#
_cell.length_a   1.000
_cell.length_b   1.000
_cell.length_c   1.000
_cell.angle_alpha   90.00
_cell.angle_beta   90.00
_cell.angle_gamma   90.00
#
_symmetry.space_group_name_H-M   'P 1'
#
loop_
_entity.id
_entity.type
_entity.pdbx_description
1 polymer ?
#
loop_
_entity_poly.entity_id
_entity_poly.type
_entity_poly.pdbx_seq_one_letter_code
_entity_poly.pdbx_strand_id
1 'polypeptide(L)'
;MLQTAGCYRFMTTLEDKKKVVADYIQWNFIYQNHLSIQSFREGLATLDFLNTLEQHPSLFFSFMCYAETRVAADHVENIFHVQFGPPGSSRRQEETRVISYWQDYLLSVEERNGSLSLEDILMFATGLREIPPAAMQPKPRLLFQTTSRFPVADVCANTIN
;
A
#
# COMPACT_ATOMS: atom_id res chain seq x y z
N MET A 1 33.33 -6.32 12.18
CA MET A 1 32.12 -5.47 12.01
C MET A 1 32.04 -4.34 13.02
N LEU A 2 31.97 -4.57 14.34
CA LEU A 2 31.89 -3.47 15.34
C LEU A 2 33.08 -2.49 15.31
N GLN A 3 34.29 -2.99 15.05
CA GLN A 3 35.49 -2.15 14.91
C GLN A 3 35.41 -1.26 13.65
N THR A 4 34.94 -1.82 12.53
CA THR A 4 34.70 -1.08 11.27
C THR A 4 33.63 0.01 11.45
N ALA A 5 32.61 -0.28 12.27
CA ALA A 5 31.57 0.66 12.64
C ALA A 5 31.99 1.68 13.71
N GLY A 6 33.23 1.62 14.22
CA GLY A 6 33.74 2.51 15.27
C GLY A 6 33.04 2.35 16.63
N CYS A 7 32.21 1.33 16.83
CA CYS A 7 31.41 1.16 18.05
C CYS A 7 31.98 0.10 19.02
N TYR A 8 33.09 -0.55 18.66
CA TYR A 8 33.77 -1.52 19.52
C TYR A 8 34.28 -0.86 20.82
N ARG A 9 33.79 -1.34 21.96
CA ARG A 9 34.21 -0.88 23.30
C ARG A 9 34.14 -2.02 24.30
N PHE A 10 34.87 -1.87 25.41
CA PHE A 10 34.74 -2.79 26.54
C PHE A 10 33.37 -2.56 27.22
N MET A 11 32.56 -3.61 27.31
CA MET A 11 31.21 -3.55 27.88
C MET A 11 31.22 -4.12 29.29
N THR A 12 30.81 -3.32 30.27
CA THR A 12 30.76 -3.72 31.69
C THR A 12 29.34 -3.84 32.22
N THR A 13 28.40 -3.18 31.57
CA THR A 13 26.99 -3.13 31.95
C THR A 13 26.07 -3.49 30.80
N LEU A 14 24.82 -3.82 31.10
CA LEU A 14 23.78 -4.01 30.08
C LEU A 14 23.51 -2.72 29.27
N GLU A 15 23.74 -1.56 29.89
CA GLU A 15 23.56 -0.26 29.22
C GLU A 15 24.65 -0.03 28.15
N ASP A 16 25.88 -0.48 28.39
CA ASP A 16 26.95 -0.43 27.39
C ASP A 16 26.61 -1.25 26.15
N LYS A 17 25.96 -2.41 26.34
CA LYS A 17 25.46 -3.23 25.24
C LYS A 17 24.41 -2.48 24.41
N LYS A 18 23.45 -1.80 25.04
CA LYS A 18 22.44 -1.01 24.31
C LYS A 18 23.07 0.10 23.47
N LYS A 19 24.08 0.78 24.02
CA LYS A 19 24.84 1.82 23.29
C LYS A 19 25.58 1.26 22.08
N VAL A 20 26.26 0.12 22.21
CA VAL A 20 26.93 -0.54 21.08
C VAL A 20 25.91 -0.90 19.99
N VAL A 21 24.73 -1.42 20.37
CA VAL A 21 23.66 -1.74 19.42
C VAL A 21 23.14 -0.47 18.73
N ALA A 22 22.85 0.59 19.47
CA ALA A 22 22.37 1.86 18.92
C ALA A 22 23.37 2.47 17.92
N ASP A 23 24.65 2.53 18.30
CA ASP A 23 25.70 3.09 17.45
C ASP A 23 25.93 2.23 16.20
N TYR A 24 25.82 0.90 16.33
CA TYR A 24 25.92 0.01 15.18
C TYR A 24 24.73 0.19 14.22
N ILE A 25 23.50 0.34 14.74
CA ILE A 25 22.30 0.63 13.93
C ILE A 25 22.50 1.98 13.20
N GLN A 26 22.93 3.02 13.91
CA GLN A 26 23.19 4.33 13.32
C GLN A 26 24.26 4.26 12.21
N TRP A 27 25.32 3.50 12.42
CA TRP A 27 26.33 3.28 11.40
C TRP A 27 25.80 2.54 10.17
N ASN A 28 25.09 1.43 10.40
CA ASN A 28 24.62 0.57 9.34
C ASN A 28 23.56 1.25 8.44
N PHE A 29 22.64 2.00 9.05
CA PHE A 29 21.56 2.63 8.28
C PHE A 29 21.87 4.06 7.85
N ILE A 30 22.54 4.86 8.68
CA ILE A 30 22.73 6.29 8.41
C ILE A 30 24.13 6.57 7.89
N TYR A 31 25.19 6.23 8.65
CA TYR A 31 26.54 6.66 8.26
C TYR A 31 27.04 6.01 6.96
N GLN A 32 26.81 4.70 6.80
CA GLN A 32 27.19 4.00 5.56
C GLN A 32 26.47 4.56 4.33
N ASN A 33 25.22 4.99 4.48
CA ASN A 33 24.39 5.49 3.38
C ASN A 33 24.35 7.03 3.33
N HIS A 34 25.24 7.72 4.06
CA HIS A 34 25.12 9.17 4.25
C HIS A 34 25.09 9.94 2.93
N LEU A 35 25.90 9.57 1.93
CA LEU A 35 25.88 10.20 0.61
C LEU A 35 24.54 10.00 -0.10
N SER A 36 23.99 8.78 -0.09
CA SER A 36 22.69 8.48 -0.67
C SER A 36 21.55 9.23 0.03
N ILE A 37 21.62 9.33 1.37
CA ILE A 37 20.65 10.10 2.17
C ILE A 37 20.75 11.60 1.83
N GLN A 38 21.95 12.16 1.70
CA GLN A 38 22.13 13.56 1.32
C GLN A 38 21.58 13.84 -0.07
N SER A 39 21.94 13.04 -1.08
CA SER A 39 21.40 13.21 -2.43
C SER A 39 19.89 13.03 -2.48
N PHE A 40 19.32 12.13 -1.67
CA PHE A 40 17.87 11.99 -1.54
C PHE A 40 17.23 13.24 -0.92
N ARG A 41 17.82 13.80 0.15
CA ARG A 41 17.37 15.07 0.76
C ARG A 41 17.42 16.23 -0.24
N GLU A 42 18.51 16.37 -0.99
CA GLU A 42 18.66 17.39 -2.04
C GLU A 42 17.59 17.22 -3.15
N GLY A 43 17.32 15.99 -3.56
CA GLY A 43 16.24 15.67 -4.51
C GLY A 43 14.87 16.11 -3.98
N LEU A 44 14.54 15.78 -2.73
CA LEU A 44 13.29 16.24 -2.10
C LEU A 44 13.23 17.76 -1.93
N ALA A 45 14.36 18.42 -1.72
CA ALA A 45 14.41 19.88 -1.60
C ALA A 45 14.20 20.61 -2.94
N THR A 46 14.38 19.94 -4.08
CA THR A 46 14.32 20.58 -5.42
C THR A 46 12.96 21.24 -5.71
N LEU A 47 11.87 20.72 -5.15
CA LEU A 47 10.51 21.27 -5.27
C LEU A 47 9.94 21.76 -3.93
N ASP A 48 10.81 22.12 -2.98
CA ASP A 48 10.44 22.58 -1.62
C ASP A 48 9.66 21.54 -0.79
N PHE A 49 9.61 20.28 -1.25
CA PHE A 49 8.89 19.21 -0.56
C PHE A 49 9.51 18.90 0.80
N LEU A 50 10.85 18.86 0.90
CA LEU A 50 11.53 18.60 2.17
C LEU A 50 11.18 19.65 3.24
N ASN A 51 11.19 20.94 2.87
CA ASN A 51 10.85 22.02 3.79
C ASN A 51 9.38 21.94 4.23
N THR A 52 8.48 21.65 3.29
CA THR A 52 7.05 21.47 3.58
C THR A 52 6.81 20.28 4.52
N LEU A 53 7.53 19.17 4.30
CA LEU A 53 7.48 17.99 5.14
C LEU A 53 7.96 18.27 6.57
N GLU A 54 9.07 18.99 6.73
CA GLU A 54 9.61 19.35 8.04
C GLU A 54 8.70 20.33 8.80
N GLN A 55 7.99 21.23 8.11
CA GLN A 55 7.03 22.17 8.71
C GLN A 55 5.70 21.51 9.11
N HIS A 56 5.28 20.47 8.37
CA HIS A 56 3.97 19.83 8.55
C HIS A 56 4.05 18.30 8.67
N PRO A 57 4.90 17.74 9.56
CA PRO A 57 5.17 16.29 9.58
C PRO A 57 3.92 15.45 9.84
N SER A 58 2.94 15.95 10.60
CA SER A 58 1.67 15.26 10.85
C SER A 58 0.82 15.07 9.60
N LEU A 59 0.88 15.97 8.61
CA LEU A 59 0.13 15.83 7.36
C LEU A 59 0.74 14.77 6.44
N PHE A 60 2.07 14.60 6.50
CA PHE A 60 2.79 13.66 5.65
C PHE A 60 2.95 12.28 6.27
N PHE A 61 2.68 12.12 7.57
CA PHE A 61 2.90 10.87 8.29
C PHE A 61 2.25 9.67 7.59
N SER A 62 0.98 9.79 7.17
CA SER A 62 0.27 8.72 6.47
C SER A 62 0.89 8.34 5.12
N PHE A 63 1.57 9.27 4.45
CA PHE A 63 2.18 9.07 3.13
C PHE A 63 3.63 8.58 3.21
N MET A 64 4.36 8.99 4.24
CA MET A 64 5.80 8.75 4.38
C MET A 64 6.13 7.63 5.37
N CYS A 65 5.19 7.28 6.26
CA CYS A 65 5.37 6.23 7.25
C CYS A 65 4.36 5.11 7.04
N TYR A 66 4.84 3.88 7.20
CA TYR A 66 3.98 2.71 7.19
C TYR A 66 3.08 2.70 8.42
N ALA A 67 1.79 2.45 8.21
CA ALA A 67 0.83 2.17 9.24
C ALA A 67 0.07 0.90 8.85
N GLU A 68 0.14 -0.13 9.70
CA GLU A 68 -0.58 -1.38 9.46
C GLU A 68 -2.08 -1.08 9.41
N THR A 69 -2.66 -1.24 8.22
CA THR A 69 -4.09 -1.04 7.98
C THR A 69 -4.63 -2.33 7.40
N ARG A 70 -5.51 -3.00 8.15
CA ARG A 70 -6.18 -4.20 7.64
C ARG A 70 -7.13 -3.81 6.53
N VAL A 71 -7.01 -4.46 5.37
CA VAL A 71 -7.98 -4.33 4.30
C VAL A 71 -9.26 -5.05 4.74
N ALA A 72 -10.40 -4.38 4.61
CA ALA A 72 -11.70 -4.90 4.96
C ALA A 72 -12.60 -4.94 3.71
N ALA A 73 -13.63 -5.77 3.71
CA ALA A 73 -14.49 -6.01 2.56
C ALA A 73 -15.14 -4.70 2.06
N ASP A 74 -15.59 -3.86 2.99
CA ASP A 74 -16.17 -2.55 2.70
C ASP A 74 -15.13 -1.57 2.12
N HIS A 75 -13.87 -1.61 2.59
CA HIS A 75 -12.79 -0.82 2.01
C HIS A 75 -12.58 -1.18 0.54
N VAL A 76 -12.53 -2.47 0.21
CA VAL A 76 -12.40 -2.93 -1.18
C VAL A 76 -13.62 -2.55 -1.99
N GLU A 77 -14.83 -2.77 -1.48
CA GLU A 77 -16.06 -2.38 -2.19
C GLU A 77 -16.08 -0.89 -2.55
N ASN A 78 -15.76 -0.02 -1.58
CA ASN A 78 -15.90 1.43 -1.72
C ASN A 78 -14.90 2.08 -2.69
N ILE A 79 -13.73 1.46 -2.91
CA ILE A 79 -12.76 1.98 -3.88
C ILE A 79 -13.19 1.73 -5.33
N PHE A 80 -13.96 0.66 -5.59
CA PHE A 80 -14.42 0.32 -6.93
C PHE A 80 -15.65 1.12 -7.33
N HIS A 81 -15.61 1.67 -8.54
CA HIS A 81 -16.77 2.22 -9.20
C HIS A 81 -17.36 1.21 -10.18
N VAL A 82 -18.62 0.84 -9.99
CA VAL A 82 -19.31 -0.05 -10.93
C VAL A 82 -19.75 0.73 -12.17
N GLN A 83 -19.27 0.30 -13.34
CA GLN A 83 -19.66 0.88 -14.61
C GLN A 83 -20.71 -0.01 -15.29
N PHE A 84 -21.97 0.29 -14.99
CA PHE A 84 -23.11 -0.37 -15.61
C PHE A 84 -23.27 -0.01 -17.10
N GLY A 85 -23.95 -0.89 -17.84
CA GLY A 85 -24.42 -0.57 -19.19
C GLY A 85 -25.46 0.57 -19.22
N PRO A 86 -25.93 0.97 -20.42
CA PRO A 86 -26.90 2.05 -20.56
C PRO A 86 -28.18 1.83 -19.72
N PRO A 87 -28.81 2.90 -19.18
CA PRO A 87 -30.09 2.81 -18.49
C PRO A 87 -31.16 2.13 -19.36
N GLY A 88 -31.98 1.27 -18.76
CA GLY A 88 -33.04 0.53 -19.47
C GLY A 88 -32.56 -0.68 -20.28
N SER A 89 -31.27 -1.03 -20.23
CA SER A 89 -30.77 -2.28 -20.83
C SER A 89 -31.39 -3.50 -20.14
N SER A 90 -31.74 -4.53 -20.92
CA SER A 90 -32.15 -5.84 -20.41
C SER A 90 -31.07 -6.52 -19.54
N ARG A 91 -29.81 -6.08 -19.65
CA ARG A 91 -28.69 -6.58 -18.83
C ARG A 91 -28.69 -6.05 -17.41
N ARG A 92 -29.44 -4.98 -17.11
CA ARG A 92 -29.38 -4.30 -15.81
C ARG A 92 -29.65 -5.23 -14.63
N GLN A 93 -30.61 -6.14 -14.78
CA GLN A 93 -30.95 -7.11 -13.73
C GLN A 93 -29.80 -8.06 -13.45
N GLU A 94 -29.16 -8.59 -14.49
CA GLU A 94 -28.00 -9.46 -14.38
C GLU A 94 -26.77 -8.73 -13.83
N GLU A 95 -26.49 -7.52 -14.32
CA GLU A 95 -25.41 -6.67 -13.81
C GLU A 95 -25.58 -6.42 -12.30
N THR A 96 -26.79 -6.08 -11.86
CA THR A 96 -27.09 -5.86 -10.43
C THR A 96 -26.85 -7.13 -9.61
N ARG A 97 -27.28 -8.30 -10.13
CA ARG A 97 -27.07 -9.58 -9.47
C ARG A 97 -25.59 -9.94 -9.33
N VAL A 98 -24.79 -9.68 -10.37
CA VAL A 98 -23.34 -9.90 -10.34
C VAL A 98 -22.67 -9.03 -9.28
N ILE A 99 -23.12 -7.78 -9.10
CA ILE A 99 -22.59 -6.92 -8.02
C ILE A 99 -22.95 -7.44 -6.64
N SER A 100 -24.16 -7.97 -6.44
CA SER A 100 -24.51 -8.63 -5.17
C SER A 100 -23.59 -9.82 -4.88
N TYR A 101 -23.29 -10.65 -5.88
CA TYR A 101 -22.33 -11.75 -5.72
C TYR A 101 -20.90 -11.27 -5.44
N TRP A 102 -20.49 -10.15 -6.02
CA TRP A 102 -19.20 -9.54 -5.72
C TRP A 102 -19.11 -9.10 -4.25
N GLN A 103 -20.15 -8.42 -3.73
CA GLN A 103 -20.22 -7.99 -2.33
C GLN A 103 -20.19 -9.19 -1.38
N ASP A 104 -21.02 -10.21 -1.64
CA ASP A 104 -21.05 -11.45 -0.86
C ASP A 104 -19.69 -12.18 -0.90
N TYR A 105 -19.01 -12.15 -2.05
CA TYR A 105 -17.69 -12.74 -2.21
C TYR A 105 -16.64 -12.04 -1.34
N LEU A 106 -16.59 -10.70 -1.34
CA LEU A 106 -15.66 -9.94 -0.49
C LEU A 106 -15.87 -10.25 1.00
N LEU A 107 -17.12 -10.25 1.46
CA LEU A 107 -17.46 -10.63 2.84
C LEU A 107 -17.01 -12.06 3.14
N SER A 108 -17.25 -12.99 2.22
CA SER A 108 -16.84 -14.39 2.41
C SER A 108 -15.32 -14.55 2.50
N VAL A 109 -14.54 -13.72 1.77
CA VAL A 109 -13.07 -13.74 1.81
C VAL A 109 -12.56 -13.13 3.12
N GLU A 110 -13.20 -12.07 3.61
CA GLU A 110 -12.87 -11.47 4.90
C GLU A 110 -13.12 -12.43 6.08
N GLU A 111 -14.28 -13.11 6.09
CA GLU A 111 -14.66 -14.02 7.16
C GLU A 111 -13.87 -15.34 7.15
N ARG A 112 -13.53 -15.83 5.96
CA ARG A 112 -12.79 -17.08 5.80
C ARG A 112 -11.31 -16.78 5.96
N ASN A 113 -10.71 -17.27 7.05
CA ASN A 113 -9.25 -17.42 7.19
C ASN A 113 -8.71 -18.50 6.23
N GLY A 114 -8.91 -18.29 4.92
CA GLY A 114 -8.44 -19.15 3.85
C GLY A 114 -7.09 -18.70 3.29
N SER A 115 -6.67 -19.33 2.19
CA SER A 115 -5.44 -18.96 1.48
C SER A 115 -5.54 -17.69 0.64
N LEU A 116 -6.76 -17.18 0.42
CA LEU A 116 -7.03 -15.98 -0.35
C LEU A 116 -7.37 -14.85 0.62
N SER A 117 -6.73 -13.70 0.45
CA SER A 117 -6.97 -12.49 1.24
C SER A 117 -7.59 -11.37 0.39
N LEU A 118 -8.10 -10.32 1.04
CA LEU A 118 -8.59 -9.13 0.35
C LEU A 118 -7.45 -8.36 -0.31
N GLU A 119 -6.26 -8.41 0.27
CA GLU A 119 -5.02 -7.86 -0.27
C GLU A 119 -4.63 -8.54 -1.60
N ASP A 120 -4.92 -9.83 -1.77
CA ASP A 120 -4.69 -10.55 -3.03
C ASP A 120 -5.67 -10.09 -4.12
N ILE A 121 -6.92 -9.80 -3.76
CA ILE A 121 -7.93 -9.24 -4.68
C ILE A 121 -7.51 -7.83 -5.12
N LEU A 122 -7.04 -7.01 -4.18
CA LEU A 122 -6.54 -5.67 -4.49
C LEU A 122 -5.32 -5.74 -5.41
N MET A 123 -4.37 -6.63 -5.10
CA MET A 123 -3.17 -6.85 -5.90
C MET A 123 -3.52 -7.31 -7.32
N PHE A 124 -4.49 -8.21 -7.46
CA PHE A 124 -4.98 -8.64 -8.76
C PHE A 124 -5.54 -7.48 -9.58
N ALA A 125 -6.31 -6.59 -8.96
CA ALA A 125 -7.03 -5.54 -9.66
C ALA A 125 -6.21 -4.27 -9.94
N THR A 126 -5.28 -3.93 -9.06
CA THR A 126 -4.60 -2.62 -9.06
C THR A 126 -3.08 -2.74 -8.93
N GLY A 127 -2.53 -3.95 -8.76
CA GLY A 127 -1.11 -4.17 -8.50
C GLY A 127 -0.64 -3.74 -7.10
N LEU A 128 -1.55 -3.39 -6.20
CA LEU A 128 -1.24 -2.92 -4.84
C LEU A 128 -1.90 -3.85 -3.82
N ARG A 129 -1.21 -4.13 -2.70
CA ARG A 129 -1.80 -4.90 -1.59
C ARG A 129 -2.54 -4.04 -0.57
N GLU A 130 -2.33 -2.73 -0.63
CA GLU A 130 -2.89 -1.77 0.31
C GLU A 130 -3.48 -0.58 -0.47
N ILE A 131 -4.49 0.06 0.11
CA ILE A 131 -5.10 1.27 -0.46
C ILE A 131 -4.20 2.46 -0.11
N PRO A 132 -3.61 3.16 -1.09
CA PRO A 132 -2.72 4.27 -0.79
C PRO A 132 -3.49 5.44 -0.16
N PRO A 133 -2.88 6.20 0.77
CA PRO A 133 -3.52 7.35 1.42
C PRO A 133 -3.97 8.44 0.42
N ALA A 134 -3.30 8.54 -0.72
CA ALA A 134 -3.66 9.47 -1.81
C ALA A 134 -4.86 9.00 -2.66
N ALA A 135 -5.46 7.84 -2.32
CA ALA A 135 -6.33 7.06 -3.17
C ALA A 135 -5.64 6.66 -4.50
N MET A 136 -6.34 5.85 -5.30
CA MET A 136 -5.81 5.34 -6.58
C MET A 136 -6.32 6.17 -7.76
N GLN A 137 -5.42 6.46 -8.70
CA GLN A 137 -5.76 7.11 -9.97
C GLN A 137 -5.18 6.30 -11.14
N PRO A 138 -6.01 5.88 -12.13
CA PRO A 138 -7.47 6.11 -12.23
C PRO A 138 -8.25 5.38 -11.12
N LYS A 139 -9.46 5.86 -10.79
CA LYS A 139 -10.31 5.20 -9.79
C LYS A 139 -10.60 3.76 -10.22
N PRO A 140 -10.45 2.75 -9.34
CA PRO A 140 -10.73 1.37 -9.69
C PRO A 140 -12.16 1.16 -10.19
N ARG A 141 -12.34 0.28 -11.17
CA ARG A 141 -13.65 0.05 -11.82
C ARG A 141 -13.97 -1.42 -12.00
N LEU A 142 -15.24 -1.74 -11.83
CA LEU A 142 -15.83 -3.02 -12.20
C LEU A 142 -16.57 -2.86 -13.52
N LEU A 143 -16.16 -3.66 -14.50
CA LEU A 143 -16.72 -3.69 -15.85
C LEU A 143 -17.37 -5.05 -16.07
N PHE A 144 -18.46 -5.08 -16.83
CA PHE A 144 -19.13 -6.32 -17.18
C PHE A 144 -18.70 -6.79 -18.57
N GLN A 145 -18.10 -7.98 -18.66
CA GLN A 145 -17.84 -8.65 -19.93
C GLN A 145 -18.45 -10.06 -19.98
N THR A 146 -18.60 -10.58 -21.19
CA THR A 146 -19.07 -11.97 -21.44
C THR A 146 -18.07 -12.78 -22.25
N THR A 147 -16.92 -12.21 -22.57
CA THR A 147 -15.92 -12.78 -23.48
C THR A 147 -14.95 -13.73 -22.77
N SER A 148 -14.77 -13.59 -21.46
CA SER A 148 -13.94 -14.46 -20.64
C SER A 148 -14.78 -15.25 -19.65
N ARG A 149 -14.33 -16.47 -19.33
CA ARG A 149 -14.91 -17.29 -18.24
C ARG A 149 -14.40 -16.91 -16.85
N PHE A 150 -13.27 -16.19 -16.79
CA PHE A 150 -12.65 -15.74 -15.56
C PHE A 150 -12.51 -14.22 -15.57
N PRO A 151 -12.54 -13.56 -14.40
CA PRO A 151 -12.25 -12.14 -14.31
C PRO A 151 -10.87 -11.82 -14.90
N VAL A 152 -10.75 -10.70 -15.60
CA VAL A 152 -9.48 -10.21 -16.16
C VAL A 152 -9.23 -8.80 -15.65
N ALA A 153 -8.05 -8.58 -15.08
CA ALA A 153 -7.64 -7.27 -14.62
C ALA A 153 -6.74 -6.55 -15.62
N ASP A 154 -6.93 -5.24 -15.73
CA ASP A 154 -5.94 -4.30 -16.27
C ASP A 154 -5.50 -3.39 -15.13
N VAL A 155 -4.30 -3.67 -14.61
CA VAL A 155 -3.72 -2.97 -13.46
C VAL A 155 -3.32 -1.53 -13.80
N CYS A 156 -3.02 -1.22 -15.06
CA CYS A 156 -2.72 0.16 -15.47
C CYS A 156 -3.99 1.01 -15.54
N ALA A 157 -5.12 0.39 -15.90
CA ALA A 157 -6.42 1.03 -15.96
C ALA A 157 -7.22 0.92 -14.64
N ASN A 158 -6.71 0.18 -13.66
CA ASN A 158 -7.41 -0.23 -12.43
C ASN A 158 -8.80 -0.82 -12.73
N THR A 159 -8.92 -1.74 -13.68
CA THR A 159 -10.21 -2.34 -14.04
C THR A 159 -10.21 -3.83 -13.83
N ILE A 160 -11.31 -4.37 -13.29
CA ILE A 160 -11.66 -5.78 -13.37
C ILE A 160 -12.80 -5.92 -14.38
N ASN A 161 -12.65 -6.85 -15.32
CA ASN A 161 -13.65 -7.22 -16.33
C ASN A 161 -14.16 -8.64 -16.06
#